data_AF-A0A852UZ37-F1
#
_entry.id   AF-A0A852UZ37-F1
#
_cell.length_a   1.000
_cell.length_b   1.000
_cell.length_c   1.000
_cell.angle_alpha   90.00
_cell.angle_beta   90.00
_cell.angle_gamma   90.00
#
_symmetry.space_group_name_H-M   'P 1'
#
loop_
_entity.id
_entity.type
_entity.pdbx_description
1 polymer ?
#
loop_
_entity_poly.entity_id
_entity_poly.type
_entity_poly.pdbx_seq_one_letter_code
_entity_poly.pdbx_strand_id
1 'polypeptide(L)'
;MEYAVQGTLDELGTPLDQITFVVFDLETTGVSAAEHAITEIGAVKVRGGEILGEFATLVDPGSPIPPFISVLTGITDSMVVAAPKIEAVLPSFLEFTRGTTLVAHNAGFDVGFVKAACAAHGHPPPDHPVVDTVVLARRLLTRDEAPNCKLATLARLFSGTEPRHRALADARATVDVLHALLERAGSFGVHTLEELRGFTRAPTPEQRRKRHLADAVPAAPGVYVFEDHRGDPLYVGKSVDLRTRVRSYFTASETRPRIREMVGLAERVRPIVCATPLEAEVRELRLIGAAKPRYNRRSRFPERAVWLKLTVEPFPRLSVVREVRDDGAAYLGPFGGSRAAEDARVALHETFPLRQCAERITARARRPACALFGIGRCGAPCEGRQSAEEYGELAEAARRAMELDASAVFAAMETRMTRLSLDQRYEEAAADRDRLAAYVRVAARMQRLRALTALPQLVAAAPAADGAWEVHVVRHGRLVSAGVMARGVHPTPFVEALVATAETVVPGPGPLPAALAEETECVLRWLEGPGVRLVQVEGTWSLPVHGAGRLRARIDHAYRGIDSHRPREGRPER
;
A
#
# COMPACT_ATOMS: atom_id res chain seq x y z
N MET A 1 -36.21 -1.53 38.42
CA MET A 1 -36.41 -0.09 38.67
C MET A 1 -35.05 0.42 39.14
N GLU A 2 -34.18 0.70 38.17
CA GLU A 2 -32.80 1.12 38.41
C GLU A 2 -32.69 2.56 37.91
N TYR A 3 -32.27 3.43 38.80
CA TYR A 3 -32.28 4.87 38.64
C TYR A 3 -31.41 5.30 37.47
N ALA A 4 -31.98 6.10 36.57
CA ALA A 4 -31.24 6.83 35.55
C ALA A 4 -30.25 7.77 36.25
N VAL A 5 -28.97 7.45 36.15
CA VAL A 5 -27.89 8.38 36.49
C VAL A 5 -27.91 9.46 35.42
N GLN A 6 -28.38 10.64 35.81
CA GLN A 6 -28.38 11.83 34.99
C GLN A 6 -26.92 12.24 34.75
N GLY A 7 -26.45 12.04 33.51
CA GLY A 7 -25.12 12.44 33.07
C GLY A 7 -24.86 13.92 33.30
N THR A 8 -23.61 14.26 33.64
CA THR A 8 -23.16 15.62 33.95
C THR A 8 -23.27 16.55 32.73
N LEU A 9 -23.44 17.86 32.96
CA LEU A 9 -23.59 18.93 31.94
C LEU A 9 -22.51 18.94 30.84
N ASP A 10 -21.36 18.30 31.06
CA ASP A 10 -20.27 18.17 30.07
C ASP A 10 -20.56 17.11 28.96
N GLU A 11 -21.63 16.31 29.07
CA GLU A 11 -22.02 15.31 28.06
C GLU A 11 -22.88 15.89 26.92
N LEU A 12 -23.26 17.17 26.98
CA LEU A 12 -24.23 17.78 26.06
C LEU A 12 -23.67 18.28 24.72
N GLY A 13 -22.37 18.07 24.43
CA GLY A 13 -21.74 18.55 23.20
C GLY A 13 -21.74 20.08 23.07
N THR A 14 -21.04 20.62 22.07
CA THR A 14 -21.00 22.07 21.84
C THR A 14 -22.17 22.49 20.93
N PRO A 15 -23.11 23.34 21.38
CA PRO A 15 -24.26 23.75 20.58
C PRO A 15 -23.85 24.43 19.26
N LEU A 16 -24.50 24.07 18.15
CA LEU A 16 -24.13 24.55 16.81
C LEU A 16 -24.26 26.07 16.64
N ASP A 17 -25.19 26.70 17.35
CA ASP A 17 -25.37 28.16 17.39
C ASP A 17 -24.20 28.86 18.10
N GLN A 18 -23.54 28.19 19.04
CA GLN A 18 -22.38 28.69 19.76
C GLN A 18 -21.05 28.41 19.05
N ILE A 19 -21.03 27.56 18.01
CA ILE A 19 -19.83 27.25 17.23
C ILE A 19 -19.51 28.36 16.23
N THR A 20 -18.25 28.78 16.22
CA THR A 20 -17.70 29.57 15.13
C THR A 20 -17.22 28.65 14.02
N PHE A 21 -17.83 28.75 12.84
CA PHE A 21 -17.39 28.08 11.62
C PHE A 21 -16.52 29.00 10.78
N VAL A 22 -15.52 28.45 10.11
CA VAL A 22 -14.88 29.11 8.98
C VAL A 22 -15.16 28.28 7.74
N VAL A 23 -16.04 28.79 6.90
CA VAL A 23 -16.35 28.22 5.60
C VAL A 23 -15.35 28.76 4.60
N PHE A 24 -14.61 27.89 3.92
CA PHE A 24 -13.58 28.32 2.98
C PHE A 24 -13.56 27.47 1.72
N ASP A 25 -13.02 28.07 0.67
CA ASP A 25 -12.84 27.50 -0.65
C ASP A 25 -11.50 27.97 -1.22
N LEU A 26 -10.88 27.15 -2.08
CA LEU A 26 -9.59 27.42 -2.69
C LEU A 26 -9.66 27.27 -4.21
N GLU A 27 -9.11 28.26 -4.91
CA GLU A 27 -8.75 28.08 -6.32
C GLU A 27 -7.30 27.64 -6.44
N THR A 28 -7.01 26.75 -7.39
CA THR A 28 -5.71 26.07 -7.50
C THR A 28 -5.29 25.89 -8.95
N THR A 29 -4.00 25.68 -9.19
CA THR A 29 -3.48 25.37 -10.53
C THR A 29 -3.79 23.95 -11.02
N GLY A 30 -4.50 23.14 -10.23
CA GLY A 30 -4.91 21.79 -10.59
C GLY A 30 -5.40 20.96 -9.40
N VAL A 31 -5.68 19.68 -9.62
CA VAL A 31 -6.48 18.87 -8.68
C VAL A 31 -5.70 18.18 -7.55
N SER A 32 -4.37 18.33 -7.50
CA SER A 32 -3.49 17.58 -6.59
C SER A 32 -2.58 18.52 -5.82
N ALA A 33 -2.72 18.54 -4.49
CA ALA A 33 -1.88 19.34 -3.60
C ALA A 33 -0.38 18.95 -3.61
N ALA A 34 -0.02 17.80 -4.20
CA ALA A 34 1.36 17.37 -4.34
C ALA A 34 2.08 18.00 -5.54
N GLU A 35 1.32 18.42 -6.56
CA GLU A 35 1.85 18.86 -7.86
C GLU A 35 1.41 20.28 -8.23
N HIS A 36 0.42 20.83 -7.52
CA HIS A 36 -0.21 22.11 -7.82
C HIS A 36 -0.22 23.05 -6.62
N ALA A 37 -0.40 24.33 -6.90
CA ALA A 37 -0.35 25.41 -5.93
C ALA A 37 -1.71 26.12 -5.82
N ILE A 38 -1.90 26.84 -4.72
CA ILE A 38 -3.08 27.68 -4.45
C ILE A 38 -2.94 28.99 -5.22
N THR A 39 -4.01 29.45 -5.86
CA THR A 39 -4.07 30.72 -6.60
C THR A 39 -5.03 31.74 -5.97
N GLU A 40 -6.01 31.29 -5.18
CA GLU A 40 -6.90 32.16 -4.41
C GLU A 40 -7.36 31.45 -3.14
N ILE A 41 -7.50 32.20 -2.04
CA ILE A 41 -8.13 31.74 -0.81
C ILE A 41 -9.33 32.64 -0.55
N GLY A 42 -10.50 32.04 -0.31
CA GLY A 42 -11.70 32.73 0.13
C GLY A 42 -12.27 32.03 1.36
N ALA A 43 -12.55 32.78 2.41
CA ALA A 43 -13.10 32.25 3.65
C ALA A 43 -14.06 33.23 4.32
N VAL A 44 -15.11 32.69 4.93
CA VAL A 44 -16.13 33.42 5.67
C VAL A 44 -16.22 32.81 7.06
N LYS A 45 -16.02 33.63 8.08
CA LYS A 45 -16.17 33.25 9.48
C LYS A 45 -17.58 33.56 9.92
N VAL A 46 -18.31 32.56 10.42
CA VAL A 46 -19.72 32.69 10.81
C VAL A 46 -19.96 32.08 12.18
N ARG A 47 -20.90 32.63 12.95
CA ARG A 47 -21.37 32.09 14.24
C ARG A 47 -22.84 32.45 14.43
N GLY A 48 -23.67 31.48 14.84
CA GLY A 48 -25.09 31.74 15.09
C GLY A 48 -25.87 32.30 13.88
N GLY A 49 -25.41 32.05 12.66
CA GLY A 49 -26.00 32.59 11.42
C GLY A 49 -25.45 33.97 11.00
N GLU A 50 -24.63 34.62 11.81
CA GLU A 50 -24.02 35.92 11.50
C GLU A 50 -22.61 35.78 10.94
N ILE A 51 -22.25 36.64 9.96
CA ILE A 51 -20.89 36.74 9.43
C ILE A 51 -20.05 37.60 10.37
N LEU A 52 -19.02 37.00 10.97
CA LEU A 52 -18.07 37.67 11.87
C LEU A 52 -16.88 38.29 11.12
N GLY A 53 -16.59 37.82 9.92
CA GLY A 53 -15.51 38.35 9.11
C GLY A 53 -15.24 37.53 7.87
N GLU A 54 -14.50 38.11 6.94
CA GLU A 54 -14.12 37.49 5.68
C GLU A 54 -12.63 37.61 5.45
N PHE A 55 -12.07 36.61 4.79
CA PHE A 55 -10.68 36.56 4.37
C PHE A 55 -10.67 36.23 2.87
N ALA A 56 -10.10 37.10 2.06
CA ALA A 56 -9.99 36.87 0.63
C ALA A 56 -8.67 37.41 0.12
N THR A 57 -7.92 36.58 -0.62
CA THR A 57 -6.66 37.00 -1.20
C THR A 57 -6.29 36.12 -2.39
N LEU A 58 -5.74 36.74 -3.43
CA LEU A 58 -5.04 36.02 -4.49
C LEU A 58 -3.67 35.58 -3.96
N VAL A 59 -3.17 34.48 -4.52
CA VAL A 59 -1.90 33.89 -4.14
C VAL A 59 -1.06 33.70 -5.39
N ASP A 60 0.20 34.14 -5.36
CA ASP A 60 1.17 33.80 -6.41
C ASP A 60 1.56 32.32 -6.28
N PRO A 61 1.18 31.45 -7.25
CA PRO A 61 1.53 30.03 -7.22
C PRO A 61 3.02 29.77 -7.52
N GLY A 62 3.78 30.77 -7.96
CA GLY A 62 5.19 30.63 -8.36
C GLY A 62 5.40 29.84 -9.65
N SER A 63 4.32 29.53 -10.38
CA SER A 63 4.32 28.77 -11.63
C SER A 63 3.18 29.25 -12.55
N PRO A 64 3.30 29.13 -13.88
CA PRO A 64 2.22 29.50 -14.79
C PRO A 64 0.91 28.75 -14.50
N ILE A 65 -0.22 29.44 -14.56
CA ILE A 65 -1.54 28.84 -14.43
C ILE A 65 -1.91 28.16 -15.75
N PRO A 66 -2.27 26.86 -15.76
CA PRO A 66 -2.68 26.18 -16.98
C PRO A 66 -3.89 26.89 -17.65
N PRO A 67 -3.91 27.08 -18.98
CA PRO A 67 -4.95 27.86 -19.65
C PRO A 67 -6.39 27.42 -19.35
N PHE A 68 -6.62 26.11 -19.17
CA PHE A 68 -7.95 25.59 -18.83
C PHE A 68 -8.42 25.98 -17.42
N ILE A 69 -7.49 26.16 -16.48
CA ILE A 69 -7.80 26.64 -15.12
C ILE A 69 -8.17 28.12 -15.19
N SER A 70 -7.41 28.93 -15.94
CA SER A 70 -7.73 30.35 -16.12
C SER A 70 -9.11 30.56 -16.76
N VAL A 71 -9.51 29.69 -17.70
CA VAL A 71 -10.87 29.72 -18.27
C VAL A 71 -11.93 29.32 -17.24
N LEU A 72 -11.61 28.36 -16.36
CA LEU A 72 -12.54 27.86 -15.36
C LEU A 72 -12.78 28.86 -14.21
N THR A 73 -11.71 29.45 -13.68
CA THR A 73 -11.74 30.31 -12.47
C THR A 73 -11.72 31.80 -12.79
N GLY A 74 -11.39 32.16 -14.03
CA GLY A 74 -11.14 33.55 -14.43
C GLY A 74 -9.86 34.14 -13.85
N ILE A 75 -9.01 33.36 -13.18
CA ILE A 75 -7.73 33.82 -12.61
C ILE A 75 -6.63 33.67 -13.67
N THR A 76 -6.00 34.78 -14.03
CA THR A 76 -4.91 34.84 -15.01
C THR A 76 -3.55 35.00 -14.33
N ASP A 77 -2.46 34.63 -15.01
CA ASP A 77 -1.09 34.85 -14.51
C ASP A 77 -0.84 36.33 -14.14
N SER A 78 -1.39 37.26 -14.92
CA SER A 78 -1.28 38.70 -14.66
C SER A 78 -1.95 39.15 -13.36
N MET A 79 -2.96 38.43 -12.87
CA MET A 79 -3.63 38.72 -11.60
C MET A 79 -2.81 38.25 -10.39
N VAL A 80 -2.11 37.12 -10.53
CA VAL A 80 -1.41 36.47 -9.41
C VAL A 80 0.06 36.85 -9.31
N VAL A 81 0.70 37.30 -10.39
CA VAL A 81 2.15 37.62 -10.40
C VAL A 81 2.53 38.73 -9.40
N ALA A 82 1.60 39.63 -9.11
CA ALA A 82 1.78 40.70 -8.11
C ALA A 82 1.20 40.36 -6.74
N ALA A 83 0.54 39.19 -6.61
CA ALA A 83 -0.06 38.73 -5.37
C ALA A 83 1.02 38.17 -4.41
N PRO A 84 0.76 38.16 -3.10
CA PRO A 84 1.67 37.52 -2.15
C PRO A 84 1.77 36.01 -2.41
N LYS A 85 2.96 35.44 -2.20
CA LYS A 85 3.15 33.98 -2.20
C LYS A 85 2.48 33.34 -0.99
N ILE A 86 2.21 32.04 -1.10
CA ILE A 86 1.53 31.28 -0.05
C ILE A 86 2.23 31.37 1.31
N GLU A 87 3.56 31.44 1.35
CA GLU A 87 4.37 31.61 2.56
C GLU A 87 4.05 32.89 3.35
N ALA A 88 3.64 33.96 2.68
CA ALA A 88 3.24 35.21 3.31
C ALA A 88 1.75 35.22 3.73
N VAL A 89 0.92 34.46 3.01
CA VAL A 89 -0.54 34.39 3.24
C VAL A 89 -0.92 33.39 4.33
N LEU A 90 -0.23 32.24 4.35
CA LEU A 90 -0.57 31.10 5.19
C LEU A 90 -0.65 31.45 6.69
N PRO A 91 0.28 32.21 7.30
CA PRO A 91 0.18 32.57 8.71
C PRO A 91 -1.12 33.33 9.05
N SER A 92 -1.51 34.28 8.19
CA SER A 92 -2.74 35.06 8.36
C SER A 92 -3.99 34.20 8.25
N PHE A 93 -3.99 33.22 7.34
CA PHE A 93 -5.10 32.28 7.20
C PHE A 93 -5.20 31.31 8.40
N LEU A 94 -4.07 30.79 8.89
CA LEU A 94 -4.04 29.94 10.09
C LEU A 94 -4.51 30.73 11.33
N GLU A 95 -4.11 31.99 11.43
CA GLU A 95 -4.58 32.89 12.49
C GLU A 95 -6.10 33.14 12.38
N PHE A 96 -6.60 33.37 11.17
CA PHE A 96 -8.02 33.56 10.91
C PHE A 96 -8.85 32.32 11.28
N THR A 97 -8.31 31.12 11.11
CA THR A 97 -9.02 29.85 11.38
C THR A 97 -8.86 29.34 12.81
N ARG A 98 -7.96 29.91 13.60
CA ARG A 98 -7.67 29.45 14.98
C ARG A 98 -8.93 29.28 15.84
N GLY A 99 -9.07 28.12 16.47
CA GLY A 99 -10.16 27.82 17.40
C GLY A 99 -11.55 27.66 16.76
N THR A 100 -11.65 27.60 15.43
CA THR A 100 -12.92 27.44 14.71
C THR A 100 -13.09 26.01 14.17
N THR A 101 -14.32 25.68 13.75
CA THR A 101 -14.59 24.49 12.93
C THR A 101 -14.48 24.86 11.45
N LEU A 102 -13.64 24.13 10.71
CA LEU A 102 -13.49 24.34 9.26
C LEU A 102 -14.62 23.68 8.49
N VAL A 103 -15.13 24.39 7.49
CA VAL A 103 -16.16 23.89 6.58
C VAL A 103 -15.73 24.14 5.15
N ALA A 104 -15.87 23.13 4.29
CA ALA A 104 -15.66 23.28 2.86
C ALA A 104 -16.57 22.30 2.10
N HIS A 105 -16.81 22.59 0.82
CA HIS A 105 -17.62 21.73 -0.04
C HIS A 105 -16.70 20.75 -0.76
N ASN A 106 -16.67 19.48 -0.29
CA ASN A 106 -15.61 18.51 -0.60
C ASN A 106 -14.30 18.79 0.17
N ALA A 107 -14.42 19.05 1.48
CA ALA A 107 -13.35 19.53 2.35
C ALA A 107 -12.03 18.74 2.31
N GLY A 108 -12.03 17.47 1.90
CA GLY A 108 -10.80 16.70 1.70
C GLY A 108 -9.85 17.31 0.67
N PHE A 109 -10.38 18.04 -0.31
CA PHE A 109 -9.61 18.79 -1.30
C PHE A 109 -8.91 20.00 -0.67
N ASP A 110 -9.69 20.95 -0.16
CA ASP A 110 -9.19 22.24 0.35
C ASP A 110 -8.26 22.07 1.55
N VAL A 111 -8.68 21.23 2.52
CA VAL A 111 -7.85 20.91 3.69
C VAL A 111 -6.57 20.19 3.28
N GLY A 112 -6.60 19.43 2.19
CA GLY A 112 -5.41 18.78 1.61
C GLY A 112 -4.36 19.79 1.15
N PHE A 113 -4.79 20.83 0.43
CA PHE A 113 -3.93 21.93 -0.01
C PHE A 113 -3.36 22.74 1.16
N VAL A 114 -4.18 23.07 2.16
CA VAL A 114 -3.69 23.78 3.36
C VAL A 114 -2.66 22.94 4.11
N LYS A 115 -2.90 21.63 4.29
CA LYS A 115 -1.93 20.73 4.95
C LYS A 115 -0.62 20.61 4.17
N ALA A 116 -0.68 20.55 2.85
CA ALA A 116 0.50 20.54 2.00
C ALA A 116 1.29 21.84 2.13
N ALA A 117 0.62 22.99 2.12
CA ALA A 117 1.25 24.29 2.36
C ALA A 117 1.89 24.38 3.76
N CYS A 118 1.22 23.91 4.81
CA CYS A 118 1.80 23.84 6.16
C CYS A 118 3.07 22.99 6.19
N ALA A 119 3.04 21.80 5.58
CA ALA A 119 4.19 20.90 5.53
C ALA A 119 5.37 21.50 4.75
N ALA A 120 5.10 22.19 3.63
CA ALA A 120 6.12 22.82 2.79
C ALA A 120 6.82 24.01 3.49
N HIS A 121 6.08 24.75 4.32
CA HIS A 121 6.56 25.99 4.97
C HIS A 121 6.81 25.84 6.47
N GLY A 122 6.88 24.61 6.99
CA GLY A 122 7.29 24.35 8.38
C GLY A 122 6.26 24.71 9.45
N HIS A 123 4.97 24.76 9.11
CA HIS A 123 3.88 24.97 10.05
C HIS A 123 3.27 23.63 10.52
N PRO A 124 2.79 23.53 11.77
CA PRO A 124 2.03 22.37 12.19
C PRO A 124 0.74 22.23 11.36
N PRO A 125 0.26 21.01 11.11
CA PRO A 125 -0.99 20.81 10.40
C PRO A 125 -2.16 21.43 11.19
N PRO A 126 -3.18 22.00 10.53
CA PRO A 126 -4.31 22.58 11.22
C PRO A 126 -5.07 21.51 12.03
N ASP A 127 -5.25 21.75 13.33
CA ASP A 127 -5.97 20.87 14.26
C ASP A 127 -7.38 21.39 14.53
N HIS A 128 -8.19 21.42 13.47
CA HIS A 128 -9.58 21.88 13.54
C HIS A 128 -10.54 20.72 13.33
N PRO A 129 -11.71 20.72 14.00
CA PRO A 129 -12.85 19.95 13.52
C PRO A 129 -13.19 20.36 12.07
N VAL A 130 -13.51 19.38 11.23
CA VAL A 130 -13.86 19.62 9.82
C VAL A 130 -15.26 19.07 9.53
N VAL A 131 -16.08 19.88 8.86
CA VAL A 131 -17.39 19.51 8.32
C VAL A 131 -17.36 19.61 6.80
N ASP A 132 -17.82 18.57 6.12
CA ASP A 132 -17.93 18.53 4.66
C ASP A 132 -19.40 18.63 4.23
N THR A 133 -19.76 19.72 3.55
CA THR A 133 -21.14 19.97 3.13
C THR A 133 -21.60 18.97 2.06
N VAL A 134 -20.71 18.36 1.26
CA VAL A 134 -21.07 17.29 0.32
C VAL A 134 -21.51 16.04 1.08
N VAL A 135 -20.78 15.68 2.14
CA VAL A 135 -21.11 14.51 2.96
C VAL A 135 -22.42 14.72 3.70
N LEU A 136 -22.64 15.93 4.22
CA LEU A 136 -23.88 16.30 4.90
C LEU A 136 -25.08 16.30 3.93
N ALA A 137 -24.94 16.92 2.75
CA ALA A 137 -25.97 16.95 1.72
C ALA A 137 -26.37 15.55 1.25
N ARG A 138 -25.40 14.65 0.99
CA ARG A 138 -25.69 13.27 0.57
C ARG A 138 -26.49 12.46 1.60
N ARG A 139 -26.51 12.88 2.86
CA ARG A 139 -27.27 12.21 3.93
C ARG A 139 -28.64 12.80 4.13
N LEU A 140 -28.76 14.12 3.96
CA LEU A 140 -30.00 14.86 4.21
C LEU A 140 -30.91 14.94 3.00
N LEU A 141 -30.35 14.82 1.78
CA LEU A 141 -31.07 15.07 0.54
C LEU A 141 -31.28 13.78 -0.25
N THR A 142 -32.47 13.67 -0.84
CA THR A 142 -32.79 12.61 -1.80
C THR A 142 -32.34 13.00 -3.22
N ARG A 143 -32.26 12.01 -4.12
CA ARG A 143 -31.92 12.26 -5.53
C ARG A 143 -32.98 13.08 -6.27
N ASP A 144 -34.22 13.03 -5.82
CA ASP A 144 -35.32 13.76 -6.42
C ASP A 144 -35.24 15.26 -6.09
N GLU A 145 -34.72 15.61 -4.91
CA GLU A 145 -34.48 17.00 -4.50
C GLU A 145 -33.21 17.58 -5.11
N ALA A 146 -32.13 16.82 -5.12
CA ALA A 146 -30.84 17.22 -5.67
C ALA A 146 -30.27 16.10 -6.54
N PRO A 147 -30.29 16.23 -7.89
CA PRO A 147 -29.82 15.17 -8.79
C PRO A 147 -28.32 14.87 -8.59
N ASN A 148 -27.58 15.86 -8.06
CA ASN A 148 -26.22 15.73 -7.61
C ASN A 148 -25.94 16.71 -6.47
N CYS A 149 -24.88 16.47 -5.70
CA CYS A 149 -24.48 17.34 -4.59
C CYS A 149 -23.32 18.27 -4.96
N LYS A 150 -23.28 18.80 -6.19
CA LYS A 150 -22.32 19.87 -6.56
C LYS A 150 -22.76 21.19 -5.94
N LEU A 151 -21.82 22.06 -5.60
CA LEU A 151 -22.10 23.36 -4.97
C LEU A 151 -23.13 24.15 -5.77
N ALA A 152 -22.97 24.29 -7.09
CA ALA A 152 -23.92 25.01 -7.94
C ALA A 152 -25.35 24.41 -7.93
N THR A 153 -25.48 23.10 -7.74
CA THR A 153 -26.80 22.45 -7.65
C THR A 153 -27.43 22.70 -6.28
N LEU A 154 -26.65 22.60 -5.21
CA LEU A 154 -27.14 22.86 -3.85
C LEU A 154 -27.41 24.34 -3.60
N ALA A 155 -26.54 25.21 -4.12
CA ALA A 155 -26.72 26.66 -4.07
C ALA A 155 -28.03 27.03 -4.76
N ARG A 156 -28.30 26.60 -5.99
CA ARG A 156 -29.61 26.83 -6.63
C ARG A 156 -30.82 26.27 -5.87
N LEU A 157 -30.63 25.22 -5.06
CA LEU A 157 -31.70 24.62 -4.26
C LEU A 157 -31.97 25.40 -2.97
N PHE A 158 -30.92 25.93 -2.32
CA PHE A 158 -31.01 26.53 -0.97
C PHE A 158 -30.75 28.04 -0.94
N SER A 159 -30.20 28.61 -2.00
CA SER A 159 -29.80 30.01 -2.10
C SER A 159 -30.10 30.57 -3.50
N GLY A 160 -30.09 31.90 -3.59
CA GLY A 160 -30.13 32.63 -4.87
C GLY A 160 -28.74 32.91 -5.45
N THR A 161 -27.68 32.43 -4.79
CA THR A 161 -26.29 32.79 -5.10
C THR A 161 -25.67 31.76 -6.04
N GLU A 162 -25.36 32.14 -7.28
CA GLU A 162 -24.75 31.24 -8.25
C GLU A 162 -23.21 31.21 -8.05
N PRO A 163 -22.60 30.04 -7.75
CA PRO A 163 -21.15 29.91 -7.64
C PRO A 163 -20.47 30.21 -8.97
N ARG A 164 -19.32 30.88 -8.92
CA ARG A 164 -18.64 31.40 -10.12
C ARG A 164 -17.16 31.06 -10.17
N HIS A 165 -16.71 30.04 -9.44
CA HIS A 165 -15.29 29.65 -9.38
C HIS A 165 -14.41 30.82 -8.95
N ARG A 166 -14.87 31.51 -7.90
CA ARG A 166 -14.14 32.54 -7.18
C ARG A 166 -14.22 32.20 -5.70
N ALA A 167 -13.08 32.05 -5.06
CA ALA A 167 -13.00 31.40 -3.77
C ALA A 167 -13.92 32.03 -2.70
N LEU A 168 -13.96 33.38 -2.60
CA LEU A 168 -14.82 34.04 -1.63
C LEU A 168 -16.31 33.89 -1.95
N ALA A 169 -16.68 33.95 -3.24
CA ALA A 169 -18.06 33.80 -3.66
C ALA A 169 -18.56 32.37 -3.40
N ASP A 170 -17.72 31.38 -3.69
CA ASP A 170 -18.03 29.97 -3.48
C ASP A 170 -18.05 29.62 -1.98
N ALA A 171 -17.19 30.25 -1.16
CA ALA A 171 -17.26 30.17 0.30
C ALA A 171 -18.57 30.75 0.85
N ARG A 172 -19.03 31.92 0.35
CA ARG A 172 -20.34 32.49 0.73
C ARG A 172 -21.51 31.61 0.31
N ALA A 173 -21.51 31.09 -0.91
CA ALA A 173 -22.53 30.13 -1.35
C ALA A 173 -22.52 28.86 -0.47
N THR A 174 -21.34 28.42 -0.03
CA THR A 174 -21.20 27.30 0.88
C THR A 174 -21.72 27.62 2.29
N VAL A 175 -21.65 28.87 2.76
CA VAL A 175 -22.31 29.31 4.02
C VAL A 175 -23.82 29.13 3.92
N ASP A 176 -24.43 29.60 2.83
CA ASP A 176 -25.89 29.46 2.62
C ASP A 176 -26.31 27.99 2.61
N VAL A 177 -25.56 27.16 1.87
CA VAL A 177 -25.79 25.72 1.81
C VAL A 177 -25.58 25.07 3.19
N LEU A 178 -24.55 25.46 3.93
CA LEU A 178 -24.32 24.95 5.29
C LEU A 178 -25.51 25.26 6.19
N HIS A 179 -25.98 26.51 6.23
CA HIS A 179 -27.13 26.89 7.05
C HIS A 179 -28.37 26.06 6.74
N ALA A 180 -28.72 25.90 5.47
CA ALA A 180 -29.87 25.09 5.07
C ALA A 180 -29.71 23.60 5.42
N LEU A 181 -28.49 23.07 5.32
CA LEU A 181 -28.20 21.69 5.72
C LEU A 181 -28.25 21.53 7.24
N LEU A 182 -27.80 22.51 8.03
CA LEU A 182 -27.88 22.47 9.49
C LEU A 182 -29.34 22.54 9.96
N GLU A 183 -30.16 23.40 9.34
CA GLU A 183 -31.60 23.48 9.62
C GLU A 183 -32.29 22.13 9.38
N ARG A 184 -32.00 21.48 8.24
CA ARG A 184 -32.48 20.12 7.95
C ARG A 184 -31.94 19.08 8.93
N ALA A 185 -30.66 19.15 9.29
CA ALA A 185 -30.07 18.24 10.27
C ALA A 185 -30.74 18.36 11.64
N GLY A 186 -31.21 19.56 12.02
CA GLY A 186 -31.99 19.78 13.23
C GLY A 186 -33.26 18.94 13.29
N SER A 187 -33.91 18.67 12.16
CA SER A 187 -35.07 17.76 12.09
C SER A 187 -34.72 16.29 12.39
N PHE A 188 -33.44 15.94 12.35
CA PHE A 188 -32.91 14.63 12.73
C PHE A 188 -32.28 14.61 14.13
N GLY A 189 -32.52 15.64 14.94
CA GLY A 189 -32.00 15.75 16.31
C GLY A 189 -30.51 16.09 16.38
N VAL A 190 -29.95 16.73 15.36
CA VAL A 190 -28.55 17.18 15.35
C VAL A 190 -28.49 18.64 15.79
N HIS A 191 -28.04 18.89 17.01
CA HIS A 191 -27.98 20.22 17.61
C HIS A 191 -26.59 20.64 18.09
N THR A 192 -25.64 19.69 18.13
CA THR A 192 -24.26 19.91 18.60
C THR A 192 -23.23 19.58 17.52
N LEU A 193 -22.00 20.09 17.67
CA LEU A 193 -20.89 19.79 16.77
C LEU A 193 -20.55 18.29 16.78
N GLU A 194 -20.57 17.66 17.95
CA GLU A 194 -20.29 16.25 18.15
C GLU A 194 -21.33 15.38 17.43
N GLU A 195 -22.62 15.71 17.56
CA GLU A 195 -23.70 15.06 16.82
C GLU A 195 -23.56 15.27 15.31
N LEU A 196 -23.22 16.48 14.85
CA LEU A 196 -23.05 16.77 13.42
C LEU A 196 -21.88 15.96 12.82
N ARG A 197 -20.77 15.86 13.55
CA ARG A 197 -19.62 15.03 13.18
C ARG A 197 -19.95 13.54 13.27
N GLY A 198 -20.78 13.13 14.23
CA GLY A 198 -21.32 11.77 14.32
C GLY A 198 -22.26 11.45 13.15
N PHE A 199 -23.12 12.38 12.78
CA PHE A 199 -24.12 12.28 11.72
C PHE A 199 -23.47 12.16 10.35
N THR A 200 -22.45 12.96 10.05
CA THR A 200 -21.65 12.87 8.81
C THR A 200 -20.84 11.57 8.72
N ARG A 201 -20.57 10.92 9.86
CA ARG A 201 -19.87 9.64 9.92
C ARG A 201 -20.81 8.43 9.98
N ALA A 202 -22.06 8.54 10.46
CA ALA A 202 -22.94 7.40 10.75
C ALA A 202 -23.07 6.35 9.60
N PRO A 203 -23.21 5.04 9.87
CA PRO A 203 -23.27 4.01 8.82
C PRO A 203 -24.49 4.20 7.90
N THR A 204 -24.42 3.81 6.62
CA THR A 204 -25.60 3.83 5.74
C THR A 204 -26.74 2.96 6.31
N PRO A 205 -28.02 3.20 5.96
CA PRO A 205 -29.13 2.35 6.40
C PRO A 205 -28.90 0.86 6.10
N GLU A 206 -28.23 0.55 4.99
CA GLU A 206 -27.85 -0.80 4.59
C GLU A 206 -26.78 -1.41 5.51
N GLN A 207 -25.72 -0.66 5.85
CA GLN A 207 -24.72 -1.09 6.84
C GLN A 207 -25.35 -1.30 8.22
N ARG A 208 -26.33 -0.48 8.61
CA ARG A 208 -27.07 -0.65 9.88
C ARG A 208 -27.88 -1.95 9.88
N ARG A 209 -28.63 -2.23 8.81
CA ARG A 209 -29.41 -3.47 8.68
C ARG A 209 -28.53 -4.72 8.74
N LYS A 210 -27.35 -4.68 8.13
CA LYS A 210 -26.42 -5.82 8.05
C LYS A 210 -25.47 -5.95 9.25
N ARG A 211 -25.59 -5.10 10.28
CA ARG A 211 -24.77 -5.18 11.49
C ARG A 211 -24.84 -6.55 12.19
N HIS A 212 -26.00 -7.20 12.11
CA HIS A 212 -26.23 -8.52 12.71
C HIS A 212 -25.26 -9.60 12.20
N LEU A 213 -24.66 -9.42 11.00
CA LEU A 213 -23.64 -10.32 10.47
C LEU A 213 -22.39 -10.40 11.35
N ALA A 214 -22.16 -9.41 12.21
CA ALA A 214 -21.04 -9.41 13.15
C ALA A 214 -21.34 -10.10 14.48
N ASP A 215 -22.60 -10.41 14.80
CA ASP A 215 -23.01 -10.83 16.15
C ASP A 215 -22.51 -12.25 16.47
N ALA A 216 -22.55 -13.16 15.50
CA ALA A 216 -22.08 -14.53 15.64
C ALA A 216 -20.54 -14.67 15.54
N VAL A 217 -19.80 -13.57 15.31
CA VAL A 217 -18.35 -13.61 15.16
C VAL A 217 -17.67 -13.66 16.54
N PRO A 218 -16.76 -14.63 16.79
CA PRO A 218 -16.05 -14.73 18.07
C PRO A 218 -15.01 -13.62 18.24
N ALA A 219 -14.71 -13.26 19.50
CA ALA A 219 -13.61 -12.37 19.84
C ALA A 219 -12.32 -13.18 20.02
N ALA A 220 -11.70 -13.54 18.89
CA ALA A 220 -10.49 -14.36 18.84
C ALA A 220 -9.64 -13.99 17.61
N PRO A 221 -8.34 -14.33 17.57
CA PRO A 221 -7.53 -14.19 16.36
C PRO A 221 -8.01 -15.13 15.27
N GLY A 222 -7.90 -14.69 14.01
CA GLY A 222 -8.29 -15.53 12.87
C GLY A 222 -8.53 -14.77 11.58
N VAL A 223 -9.23 -15.45 10.67
CA VAL A 223 -9.62 -14.94 9.35
C VAL A 223 -11.14 -14.80 9.27
N TYR A 224 -11.64 -13.71 8.72
CA TYR A 224 -13.05 -13.53 8.36
C TYR A 224 -13.22 -13.52 6.85
N VAL A 225 -14.28 -14.17 6.38
CA VAL A 225 -14.66 -14.22 4.97
C VAL A 225 -16.05 -13.62 4.82
N PHE A 226 -16.16 -12.51 4.09
CA PHE A 226 -17.45 -12.01 3.64
C PHE A 226 -17.88 -12.79 2.39
N GLU A 227 -19.09 -13.31 2.40
CA GLU A 227 -19.65 -14.16 1.36
C GLU A 227 -20.96 -13.57 0.85
N ASP A 228 -21.26 -13.78 -0.43
CA ASP A 228 -22.54 -13.39 -1.02
C ASP A 228 -23.65 -14.42 -0.73
N HIS A 229 -24.84 -14.19 -1.30
CA HIS A 229 -25.99 -15.09 -1.19
C HIS A 229 -25.75 -16.53 -1.69
N ARG A 230 -24.75 -16.76 -2.55
CA ARG A 230 -24.39 -18.10 -3.07
C ARG A 230 -23.29 -18.77 -2.23
N GLY A 231 -22.72 -18.03 -1.27
CA GLY A 231 -21.57 -18.47 -0.49
C GLY A 231 -20.23 -18.19 -1.16
N ASP A 232 -20.20 -17.42 -2.26
CA ASP A 232 -18.95 -17.09 -2.94
C ASP A 232 -18.15 -16.05 -2.12
N PRO A 233 -16.84 -16.26 -1.88
CA PRO A 233 -16.02 -15.30 -1.16
C PRO A 233 -15.89 -13.95 -1.88
N LEU A 234 -16.40 -12.89 -1.26
CA LEU A 234 -16.29 -11.51 -1.73
C LEU A 234 -14.99 -10.85 -1.23
N TYR A 235 -14.68 -11.05 0.05
CA TYR A 235 -13.53 -10.46 0.73
C TYR A 235 -13.03 -11.37 1.86
N VAL A 236 -11.72 -11.55 1.94
CA VAL A 236 -11.03 -12.26 3.03
C VAL A 236 -10.13 -11.26 3.75
N GLY A 237 -10.17 -11.27 5.08
CA GLY A 237 -9.29 -10.45 5.91
C GLY A 237 -8.89 -11.17 7.20
N LYS A 238 -7.77 -10.78 7.81
CA LYS A 238 -7.35 -11.26 9.14
C LYS A 238 -7.55 -10.26 10.26
N SER A 239 -7.57 -10.74 11.50
CA SER A 239 -7.55 -9.93 12.72
C SER A 239 -6.99 -10.69 13.91
N VAL A 240 -6.48 -9.97 14.91
CA VAL A 240 -6.23 -10.50 16.26
C VAL A 240 -7.51 -10.57 17.10
N ASP A 241 -8.52 -9.80 16.73
CA ASP A 241 -9.89 -9.87 17.27
C ASP A 241 -10.88 -9.77 16.09
N LEU A 242 -11.44 -10.92 15.72
CA LEU A 242 -12.39 -11.04 14.62
C LEU A 242 -13.66 -10.21 14.85
N ARG A 243 -14.25 -10.26 16.05
CA ARG A 243 -15.50 -9.56 16.36
C ARG A 243 -15.35 -8.06 16.22
N THR A 244 -14.35 -7.48 16.88
CA THR A 244 -14.09 -6.04 16.82
C THR A 244 -13.81 -5.60 15.39
N ARG A 245 -13.02 -6.39 14.65
CA ARG A 245 -12.69 -6.08 13.26
C ARG A 245 -13.89 -6.15 12.32
N VAL A 246 -14.70 -7.20 12.39
CA VAL A 246 -15.89 -7.34 11.55
C VAL A 246 -16.91 -6.25 11.86
N ARG A 247 -17.14 -5.92 13.15
CA ARG A 247 -18.04 -4.82 13.55
C ARG A 247 -17.65 -3.51 12.90
N SER A 248 -16.35 -3.20 12.79
CA SER A 248 -15.86 -1.94 12.22
C SER A 248 -16.36 -1.66 10.80
N TYR A 249 -16.63 -2.69 9.98
CA TYR A 249 -17.17 -2.57 8.61
C TYR A 249 -18.60 -2.03 8.56
N PHE A 250 -19.37 -2.23 9.63
CA PHE A 250 -20.76 -1.77 9.80
C PHE A 250 -20.86 -0.48 10.59
N THR A 251 -19.71 0.11 10.93
CA THR A 251 -19.65 1.40 11.61
C THR A 251 -19.30 2.54 10.65
N ALA A 252 -19.47 3.73 11.19
CA ALA A 252 -19.10 5.00 10.62
C ALA A 252 -17.61 5.13 10.23
N SER A 253 -16.73 4.29 10.79
CA SER A 253 -15.30 4.34 10.53
C SER A 253 -14.90 3.79 9.16
N GLU A 254 -15.80 3.08 8.45
CA GLU A 254 -15.50 2.51 7.14
C GLU A 254 -15.77 3.51 5.98
N THR A 255 -14.71 4.23 5.60
CA THR A 255 -14.78 5.30 4.60
C THR A 255 -14.51 4.83 3.17
N ARG A 256 -14.08 3.58 2.96
CA ARG A 256 -13.69 3.08 1.62
C ARG A 256 -14.92 2.70 0.78
N PRO A 257 -15.18 3.36 -0.37
CA PRO A 257 -16.39 3.11 -1.18
C PRO A 257 -16.52 1.65 -1.64
N ARG A 258 -15.43 1.08 -2.15
CA ARG A 258 -15.40 -0.30 -2.66
C ARG A 258 -15.65 -1.35 -1.56
N ILE A 259 -15.30 -1.05 -0.32
CA ILE A 259 -15.57 -1.93 0.82
C ILE A 259 -17.03 -1.80 1.28
N ARG A 260 -17.59 -0.59 1.27
CA ARG A 260 -19.04 -0.41 1.55
C ARG A 260 -19.92 -1.13 0.53
N GLU A 261 -19.55 -1.10 -0.74
CA GLU A 261 -20.21 -1.87 -1.80
C GLU A 261 -20.17 -3.37 -1.50
N MET A 262 -19.00 -3.90 -1.13
CA MET A 262 -18.85 -5.30 -0.73
C MET A 262 -19.75 -5.66 0.46
N VAL A 263 -19.78 -4.80 1.50
CA VAL A 263 -20.64 -4.99 2.67
C VAL A 263 -22.12 -4.98 2.29
N GLY A 264 -22.52 -4.16 1.30
CA GLY A 264 -23.86 -4.18 0.73
C GLY A 264 -24.20 -5.50 0.03
N LEU A 265 -23.24 -6.14 -0.64
CA LEU A 265 -23.43 -7.44 -1.29
C LEU A 265 -23.31 -8.64 -0.34
N ALA A 266 -22.66 -8.49 0.81
CA ALA A 266 -22.39 -9.59 1.72
C ALA A 266 -23.67 -10.04 2.44
N GLU A 267 -23.93 -11.34 2.42
CA GLU A 267 -25.07 -11.96 3.12
C GLU A 267 -24.60 -12.78 4.34
N ARG A 268 -23.31 -13.14 4.40
CA ARG A 268 -22.74 -13.90 5.51
C ARG A 268 -21.31 -13.46 5.80
N VAL A 269 -20.94 -13.55 7.07
CA VAL A 269 -19.54 -13.50 7.51
C VAL A 269 -19.19 -14.84 8.12
N ARG A 270 -18.24 -15.56 7.51
CA ARG A 270 -17.71 -16.82 8.04
C ARG A 270 -16.41 -16.56 8.79
N PRO A 271 -16.38 -16.74 10.12
CA PRO A 271 -15.14 -16.68 10.90
C PRO A 271 -14.39 -18.01 10.83
N ILE A 272 -13.07 -17.93 10.80
CA ILE A 272 -12.14 -19.04 10.93
C ILE A 272 -11.17 -18.66 12.04
N VAL A 273 -11.38 -19.24 13.23
CA VAL A 273 -10.52 -18.99 14.39
C VAL A 273 -9.17 -19.66 14.16
N CYS A 274 -8.10 -18.95 14.47
CA CYS A 274 -6.73 -19.45 14.44
C CYS A 274 -6.16 -19.44 15.86
N ALA A 275 -5.21 -20.32 16.15
CA ALA A 275 -4.52 -20.35 17.44
C ALA A 275 -3.62 -19.13 17.63
N THR A 276 -3.03 -18.61 16.55
CA THR A 276 -2.02 -17.54 16.60
C THR A 276 -2.22 -16.49 15.52
N PRO A 277 -1.70 -15.25 15.68
CA PRO A 277 -1.71 -14.23 14.64
C PRO A 277 -0.95 -14.63 13.37
N LEU A 278 0.16 -15.38 13.51
CA LEU A 278 0.92 -15.90 12.36
C LEU A 278 0.07 -16.89 11.54
N GLU A 279 -0.64 -17.81 12.21
CA GLU A 279 -1.54 -18.73 11.52
C GLU A 279 -2.65 -17.97 10.79
N ALA A 280 -3.24 -16.94 11.41
CA ALA A 280 -4.23 -16.09 10.75
C ALA A 280 -3.67 -15.40 9.49
N GLU A 281 -2.43 -14.93 9.52
CA GLU A 281 -1.75 -14.34 8.37
C GLU A 281 -1.53 -15.32 7.23
N VAL A 282 -0.98 -16.50 7.54
CA VAL A 282 -0.77 -17.54 6.53
C VAL A 282 -2.10 -18.03 5.94
N ARG A 283 -3.11 -18.22 6.78
CA ARG A 283 -4.42 -18.72 6.36
C ARG A 283 -5.17 -17.72 5.50
N GLU A 284 -5.07 -16.42 5.78
CA GLU A 284 -5.58 -15.35 4.92
C GLU A 284 -4.95 -15.44 3.52
N LEU A 285 -3.63 -15.53 3.42
CA LEU A 285 -2.92 -15.63 2.15
C LEU A 285 -3.38 -16.84 1.33
N ARG A 286 -3.46 -18.01 1.96
CA ARG A 286 -3.92 -19.25 1.31
C ARG A 286 -5.36 -19.13 0.81
N LEU A 287 -6.26 -18.56 1.61
CA LEU A 287 -7.67 -18.36 1.23
C LEU A 287 -7.83 -17.34 0.10
N ILE A 288 -7.06 -16.25 0.11
CA ILE A 288 -7.07 -15.27 -0.97
C ILE A 288 -6.57 -15.91 -2.27
N GLY A 289 -5.47 -16.67 -2.22
CA GLY A 289 -4.91 -17.34 -3.40
C GLY A 289 -5.86 -18.41 -3.98
N ALA A 290 -6.54 -19.16 -3.13
CA ALA A 290 -7.48 -20.21 -3.55
C ALA A 290 -8.81 -19.64 -4.08
N ALA A 291 -9.45 -18.73 -3.34
CA ALA A 291 -10.79 -18.22 -3.66
C ALA A 291 -10.78 -17.02 -4.61
N LYS A 292 -9.64 -16.34 -4.74
CA LYS A 292 -9.44 -15.12 -5.55
C LYS A 292 -10.56 -14.07 -5.38
N PRO A 293 -10.90 -13.65 -4.14
CA PRO A 293 -12.07 -12.80 -3.89
C PRO A 293 -11.99 -11.47 -4.64
N ARG A 294 -13.13 -11.01 -5.16
CA ARG A 294 -13.21 -9.82 -6.04
C ARG A 294 -12.73 -8.54 -5.37
N TYR A 295 -12.91 -8.41 -4.06
CA TYR A 295 -12.56 -7.22 -3.30
C TYR A 295 -11.15 -7.25 -2.69
N ASN A 296 -10.48 -8.41 -2.68
CA ASN A 296 -9.04 -8.49 -2.37
C ASN A 296 -8.22 -8.00 -3.58
N ARG A 297 -7.27 -7.09 -3.33
CA ARG A 297 -6.36 -6.57 -4.37
C ARG A 297 -5.00 -7.26 -4.36
N ARG A 298 -4.42 -7.43 -3.18
CA ARG A 298 -3.11 -8.07 -2.97
C ARG A 298 -3.26 -9.59 -2.88
N SER A 299 -2.19 -10.31 -3.21
CA SER A 299 -2.07 -11.77 -3.03
C SER A 299 -3.08 -12.63 -3.80
N ARG A 300 -3.89 -12.02 -4.69
CA ARG A 300 -4.97 -12.70 -5.42
C ARG A 300 -4.48 -13.62 -6.54
N PHE A 301 -3.32 -13.32 -7.11
CA PHE A 301 -2.77 -14.07 -8.24
C PHE A 301 -1.28 -14.37 -8.04
N PRO A 302 -0.92 -15.20 -7.04
CA PRO A 302 0.47 -15.57 -6.82
C PRO A 302 1.10 -16.26 -8.04
N GLU A 303 0.31 -16.94 -8.88
CA GLU A 303 0.74 -17.58 -10.12
C GLU A 303 1.23 -16.59 -11.20
N ARG A 304 0.94 -15.28 -11.04
CA ARG A 304 1.44 -14.24 -11.95
C ARG A 304 2.85 -13.77 -11.59
N ALA A 305 3.47 -14.36 -10.57
CA ALA A 305 4.85 -14.09 -10.21
C ALA A 305 5.79 -14.27 -11.41
N VAL A 306 6.73 -13.35 -11.56
CA VAL A 306 7.74 -13.39 -12.62
C VAL A 306 9.04 -13.93 -12.06
N TRP A 307 9.71 -14.76 -12.84
CA TRP A 307 10.96 -15.43 -12.48
C TRP A 307 12.00 -15.24 -13.58
N LEU A 308 13.26 -15.15 -13.19
CA LEU A 308 14.40 -15.22 -14.09
C LEU A 308 15.01 -16.60 -13.99
N LYS A 309 15.04 -17.32 -15.10
CA LYS A 309 15.53 -18.70 -15.21
C LYS A 309 16.83 -18.73 -15.98
N LEU A 310 17.83 -19.46 -15.48
CA LEU A 310 18.98 -19.89 -16.27
C LEU A 310 18.67 -21.27 -16.86
N THR A 311 18.56 -21.38 -18.19
CA THR A 311 18.12 -22.63 -18.84
C THR A 311 19.13 -23.78 -18.68
N VAL A 312 18.63 -25.02 -18.72
CA VAL A 312 19.47 -26.22 -18.74
C VAL A 312 19.55 -26.73 -20.18
N GLU A 313 20.64 -26.38 -20.85
CA GLU A 313 20.98 -26.77 -22.23
C GLU A 313 22.50 -26.64 -22.41
N PRO A 314 23.13 -27.14 -23.50
CA PRO A 314 24.58 -27.05 -23.67
C PRO A 314 25.17 -25.64 -23.59
N PHE A 315 24.37 -24.63 -23.92
CA PHE A 315 24.74 -23.22 -23.80
C PHE A 315 23.63 -22.45 -23.07
N PRO A 316 23.55 -22.52 -21.73
CA PRO A 316 22.49 -21.88 -20.93
C PRO A 316 22.26 -20.41 -21.25
N ARG A 317 21.01 -19.95 -21.20
CA ARG A 317 20.65 -18.54 -21.34
C ARG A 317 19.72 -18.09 -20.23
N LEU A 318 19.66 -16.78 -20.01
CA LEU A 318 18.68 -16.18 -19.12
C LEU A 318 17.32 -16.04 -19.84
N SER A 319 16.24 -16.40 -19.17
CA SER A 319 14.88 -16.31 -19.68
C SER A 319 13.92 -15.86 -18.60
N VAL A 320 13.08 -14.88 -18.90
CA VAL A 320 11.98 -14.47 -18.01
C VAL A 320 10.81 -15.44 -18.20
N VAL A 321 10.35 -16.04 -17.12
CA VAL A 321 9.27 -17.05 -17.10
C VAL A 321 8.25 -16.73 -16.00
N ARG A 322 7.06 -17.35 -16.07
CA ARG A 322 6.00 -17.23 -15.05
C ARG A 322 5.79 -18.51 -14.23
N GLU A 323 6.52 -19.55 -14.57
CA GLU A 323 6.38 -20.88 -13.98
C GLU A 323 7.77 -21.41 -13.62
N VAL A 324 7.88 -21.98 -12.42
CA VAL A 324 9.05 -22.72 -11.95
C VAL A 324 8.77 -24.19 -12.21
N ARG A 325 9.70 -24.87 -12.90
CA ARG A 325 9.57 -26.29 -13.28
C ARG A 325 10.62 -27.14 -12.58
N ASP A 326 10.34 -28.44 -12.52
CA ASP A 326 11.32 -29.44 -12.07
C ASP A 326 12.28 -29.81 -13.20
N ASP A 327 13.21 -28.91 -13.50
CA ASP A 327 14.15 -29.08 -14.61
C ASP A 327 15.60 -28.82 -14.24
N GLY A 328 15.89 -28.76 -12.93
CA GLY A 328 17.24 -28.49 -12.40
C GLY A 328 17.78 -27.09 -12.72
N ALA A 329 16.97 -26.20 -13.31
CA ALA A 329 17.38 -24.84 -13.61
C ALA A 329 17.50 -23.97 -12.36
N ALA A 330 18.36 -22.95 -12.43
CA ALA A 330 18.41 -21.92 -11.40
C ALA A 330 17.34 -20.86 -11.65
N TYR A 331 16.59 -20.53 -10.60
CA TYR A 331 15.52 -19.53 -10.62
C TYR A 331 15.81 -18.39 -9.64
N LEU A 332 15.70 -17.16 -10.11
CA LEU A 332 15.75 -15.96 -9.29
C LEU A 332 14.37 -15.28 -9.34
N GLY A 333 13.80 -14.95 -8.18
CA GLY A 333 12.46 -14.40 -8.09
C GLY A 333 11.82 -14.62 -6.71
N PRO A 334 10.49 -14.40 -6.57
CA PRO A 334 9.64 -13.79 -7.57
C PRO A 334 9.86 -12.27 -7.66
N PHE A 335 9.79 -11.73 -8.88
CA PHE A 335 9.82 -10.30 -9.16
C PHE A 335 8.40 -9.70 -9.11
N GLY A 336 8.30 -8.41 -8.74
CA GLY A 336 7.03 -7.68 -8.72
C GLY A 336 6.44 -7.37 -10.12
N GLY A 337 7.20 -7.61 -11.18
CA GLY A 337 6.77 -7.45 -12.56
C GLY A 337 7.88 -7.77 -13.56
N SER A 338 7.53 -7.87 -14.85
CA SER A 338 8.47 -8.22 -15.91
C SER A 338 9.62 -7.21 -16.06
N ARG A 339 9.36 -5.92 -15.84
CA ARG A 339 10.39 -4.87 -15.92
C ARG A 339 11.52 -5.11 -14.92
N ALA A 340 11.19 -5.41 -13.66
CA ALA A 340 12.21 -5.68 -12.64
C ALA A 340 13.00 -6.97 -12.92
N ALA A 341 12.35 -7.99 -13.48
CA ALA A 341 13.04 -9.22 -13.91
C ALA A 341 14.01 -8.94 -15.07
N GLU A 342 13.59 -8.08 -16.00
CA GLU A 342 14.40 -7.65 -17.14
C GLU A 342 15.59 -6.78 -16.70
N ASP A 343 15.38 -5.86 -15.77
CA ASP A 343 16.43 -5.04 -15.17
C ASP A 343 17.50 -5.91 -14.50
N ALA A 344 17.09 -6.93 -13.75
CA ALA A 344 18.00 -7.90 -13.15
C ALA A 344 18.70 -8.78 -14.20
N ARG A 345 18.01 -9.16 -15.28
CA ARG A 345 18.58 -9.90 -16.42
C ARG A 345 19.70 -9.09 -17.07
N VAL A 346 19.49 -7.79 -17.28
CA VAL A 346 20.51 -6.89 -17.85
C VAL A 346 21.72 -6.80 -16.92
N ALA A 347 21.53 -6.60 -15.61
CA ALA A 347 22.65 -6.57 -14.65
C ALA A 347 23.51 -7.86 -14.69
N LEU A 348 22.86 -9.02 -14.83
CA LEU A 348 23.57 -10.29 -15.00
C LEU A 348 24.33 -10.36 -16.33
N HIS A 349 23.74 -9.92 -17.45
CA HIS A 349 24.42 -9.89 -18.76
C HIS A 349 25.56 -8.88 -18.83
N GLU A 350 25.51 -7.81 -18.02
CA GLU A 350 26.62 -6.86 -17.90
C GLU A 350 27.86 -7.51 -17.28
N THR A 351 27.65 -8.54 -16.44
CA THR A 351 28.70 -9.24 -15.70
C THR A 351 29.15 -10.52 -16.42
N PHE A 352 28.18 -11.26 -16.97
CA PHE A 352 28.40 -12.57 -17.58
C PHE A 352 28.00 -12.52 -19.06
N PRO A 353 28.95 -12.71 -20.02
CA PRO A 353 28.67 -12.68 -21.46
C PRO A 353 27.92 -13.94 -21.95
N LEU A 354 26.80 -14.27 -21.30
CA LEU A 354 25.88 -15.32 -21.71
C LEU A 354 25.14 -14.90 -22.99
N ARG A 355 24.86 -15.89 -23.84
CA ARG A 355 24.06 -15.68 -25.04
C ARG A 355 22.68 -15.11 -24.69
N GLN A 356 22.21 -14.20 -25.54
CA GLN A 356 20.89 -13.59 -25.43
C GLN A 356 19.93 -14.02 -26.55
N CYS A 357 20.43 -14.77 -27.53
CA CYS A 357 19.63 -15.30 -28.62
C CYS A 357 18.62 -16.34 -28.13
N ALA A 358 17.43 -16.33 -28.72
CA ALA A 358 16.35 -17.23 -28.36
C ALA A 358 16.49 -18.61 -29.00
N GLU A 359 17.20 -18.74 -30.13
CA GLU A 359 17.34 -20.02 -30.81
C GLU A 359 18.14 -21.01 -29.97
N ARG A 360 17.74 -22.29 -30.02
CA ARG A 360 18.47 -23.38 -29.38
C ARG A 360 19.80 -23.62 -30.09
N ILE A 361 20.89 -23.63 -29.33
CA ILE A 361 22.24 -23.91 -29.84
C ILE A 361 22.66 -25.30 -29.34
N THR A 362 23.12 -26.14 -30.27
CA THR A 362 23.72 -27.44 -29.97
C THR A 362 25.25 -27.33 -30.00
N ALA A 363 25.97 -28.25 -29.38
CA ALA A 363 27.44 -28.27 -29.38
C ALA A 363 28.08 -28.31 -30.79
N ARG A 364 27.30 -28.67 -31.82
CA ARG A 364 27.72 -28.76 -33.22
C ARG A 364 27.23 -27.57 -34.06
N ALA A 365 26.68 -26.52 -33.44
CA ALA A 365 26.11 -25.40 -34.16
C ALA A 365 27.13 -24.74 -35.10
N ARG A 366 26.64 -24.32 -36.27
CA ARG A 366 27.38 -23.60 -37.31
C ARG A 366 26.48 -22.48 -37.82
N ARG A 367 26.47 -21.36 -37.12
CA ARG A 367 25.79 -20.12 -37.52
C ARG A 367 26.73 -18.93 -37.30
N PRO A 368 26.70 -17.89 -38.16
CA PRO A 368 27.52 -16.70 -37.96
C PRO A 368 27.27 -16.04 -36.61
N ALA A 369 28.33 -15.51 -35.99
CA ALA A 369 28.19 -14.73 -34.76
C ALA A 369 27.35 -13.46 -34.99
N CYS A 370 26.50 -13.13 -34.02
CA CYS A 370 25.69 -11.91 -34.03
C CYS A 370 26.48 -10.70 -33.52
N ALA A 371 25.87 -9.51 -33.60
CA ALA A 371 26.48 -8.26 -33.15
C ALA A 371 26.96 -8.29 -31.68
N LEU A 372 26.32 -9.07 -30.80
CA LEU A 372 26.74 -9.20 -29.39
C LEU A 372 28.15 -9.76 -29.24
N PHE A 373 28.61 -10.62 -30.14
CA PHE A 373 30.01 -11.08 -30.14
C PHE A 373 30.97 -9.94 -30.49
N GLY A 374 30.65 -9.15 -31.51
CA GLY A 374 31.47 -8.02 -31.96
C GLY A 374 31.68 -6.95 -30.87
N ILE A 375 30.75 -6.83 -29.91
CA ILE A 375 30.86 -5.93 -28.76
C ILE A 375 31.25 -6.65 -27.45
N GLY A 376 31.71 -7.90 -27.51
CA GLY A 376 32.22 -8.65 -26.35
C GLY A 376 31.16 -9.10 -25.33
N ARG A 377 29.88 -9.16 -25.71
CA ARG A 377 28.74 -9.55 -24.84
C ARG A 377 28.33 -11.02 -24.95
N CYS A 378 29.02 -11.78 -25.78
CA CYS A 378 28.78 -13.21 -26.00
C CYS A 378 30.07 -13.83 -26.58
N GLY A 379 30.44 -15.05 -26.18
CA GLY A 379 31.59 -15.76 -26.76
C GLY A 379 31.32 -16.49 -28.09
N ALA A 380 30.18 -16.22 -28.73
CA ALA A 380 29.76 -16.84 -30.00
C ALA A 380 29.78 -18.38 -30.03
N PRO A 381 29.10 -19.06 -29.09
CA PRO A 381 28.93 -20.52 -29.15
C PRO A 381 28.18 -20.99 -30.40
N CYS A 382 27.38 -20.11 -31.04
CA CYS A 382 26.68 -20.40 -32.29
C CYS A 382 27.61 -20.67 -33.48
N GLU A 383 28.81 -20.06 -33.48
CA GLU A 383 29.84 -20.23 -34.51
C GLU A 383 30.86 -21.31 -34.09
N GLY A 384 30.77 -21.82 -32.85
CA GLY A 384 31.73 -22.75 -32.28
C GLY A 384 33.03 -22.10 -31.79
N ARG A 385 33.03 -20.78 -31.58
CA ARG A 385 34.19 -20.03 -31.03
C ARG A 385 34.41 -20.23 -29.53
N GLN A 386 33.39 -20.73 -28.84
CA GLN A 386 33.43 -21.08 -27.43
C GLN A 386 32.88 -22.50 -27.27
N SER A 387 33.63 -23.35 -26.57
CA SER A 387 33.20 -24.72 -26.29
C SER A 387 32.06 -24.76 -25.26
N ALA A 388 31.35 -25.89 -25.19
CA ALA A 388 30.30 -26.08 -24.20
C ALA A 388 30.84 -26.11 -22.76
N GLU A 389 32.09 -26.55 -22.58
CA GLU A 389 32.76 -26.60 -21.27
C GLU A 389 33.12 -25.20 -20.78
N GLU A 390 33.82 -24.39 -21.59
CA GLU A 390 34.16 -23.00 -21.26
C GLU A 390 32.89 -22.15 -21.03
N TYR A 391 31.84 -22.38 -21.84
CA TYR A 391 30.56 -21.72 -21.63
C TYR A 391 29.86 -22.21 -20.35
N GLY A 392 30.02 -23.49 -20.01
CA GLY A 392 29.50 -24.10 -18.79
C GLY A 392 30.06 -23.45 -17.54
N GLU A 393 31.36 -23.16 -17.50
CA GLU A 393 31.99 -22.41 -16.38
C GLU A 393 31.39 -21.01 -16.21
N LEU A 394 31.13 -20.32 -17.32
CA LEU A 394 30.48 -19.02 -17.30
C LEU A 394 29.03 -19.11 -16.81
N ALA A 395 28.28 -20.10 -17.28
CA ALA A 395 26.91 -20.35 -16.83
C ALA A 395 26.86 -20.70 -15.34
N GLU A 396 27.83 -21.46 -14.84
CA GLU A 396 27.96 -21.80 -13.43
C GLU A 396 28.30 -20.57 -12.58
N ALA A 397 29.16 -19.67 -13.06
CA ALA A 397 29.41 -18.40 -12.39
C ALA A 397 28.13 -17.53 -12.30
N ALA A 398 27.33 -17.48 -13.36
CA ALA A 398 26.04 -16.80 -13.35
C ALA A 398 25.03 -17.46 -12.40
N ARG A 399 25.00 -18.80 -12.35
CA ARG A 399 24.19 -19.56 -11.39
C ARG A 399 24.56 -19.22 -9.96
N ARG A 400 25.85 -19.26 -9.62
CA ARG A 400 26.34 -18.88 -8.28
C ARG A 400 25.96 -17.44 -7.95
N ALA A 401 25.97 -16.52 -8.91
CA ALA A 401 25.51 -15.16 -8.67
C ALA A 401 24.02 -15.08 -8.35
N MET A 402 23.18 -15.80 -9.10
CA MET A 402 21.74 -15.85 -8.84
C MET A 402 21.41 -16.46 -7.47
N GLU A 403 22.20 -17.42 -6.98
CA GLU A 403 21.84 -18.23 -5.81
C GLU A 403 22.61 -17.86 -4.53
N LEU A 404 23.89 -17.51 -4.62
CA LEU A 404 24.81 -17.49 -3.47
C LEU A 404 25.65 -16.22 -3.35
N ASP A 405 26.29 -15.76 -4.43
CA ASP A 405 27.34 -14.73 -4.37
C ASP A 405 27.07 -13.54 -5.30
N ALA A 406 26.63 -12.42 -4.72
CA ALA A 406 26.32 -11.22 -5.50
C ALA A 406 27.52 -10.32 -5.79
N SER A 407 28.73 -10.69 -5.35
CA SER A 407 29.93 -9.84 -5.41
C SER A 407 30.30 -9.47 -6.85
N ALA A 408 30.32 -10.46 -7.75
CA ALA A 408 30.72 -10.24 -9.15
C ALA A 408 29.80 -9.25 -9.86
N VAL A 409 28.47 -9.42 -9.70
CA VAL A 409 27.48 -8.54 -10.32
C VAL A 409 27.54 -7.14 -9.73
N PHE A 410 27.69 -7.04 -8.41
CA PHE A 410 27.83 -5.76 -7.74
C PHE A 410 29.07 -4.99 -8.23
N ALA A 411 30.24 -5.63 -8.25
CA ALA A 411 31.50 -4.99 -8.64
C ALA A 411 31.49 -4.55 -10.12
N ALA A 412 30.94 -5.37 -11.02
CA ALA A 412 30.84 -5.03 -12.43
C ALA A 412 29.93 -3.81 -12.66
N MET A 413 28.75 -3.81 -12.03
CA MET A 413 27.81 -2.69 -12.13
C MET A 413 28.35 -1.42 -11.46
N GLU A 414 29.02 -1.53 -10.30
CA GLU A 414 29.65 -0.40 -9.59
C GLU A 414 30.75 0.26 -10.43
N THR A 415 31.60 -0.54 -11.07
CA THR A 415 32.66 -0.06 -11.98
C THR A 415 32.05 0.68 -13.16
N ARG A 416 30.99 0.12 -13.75
CA ARG A 416 30.29 0.70 -14.89
C ARG A 416 29.60 2.02 -14.53
N MET A 417 28.89 2.08 -13.41
CA MET A 417 28.26 3.30 -12.90
C MET A 417 29.30 4.39 -12.62
N THR A 418 30.42 4.02 -12.00
CA THR A 418 31.53 4.95 -11.72
C THR A 418 32.06 5.56 -13.00
N ARG A 419 32.33 4.74 -14.02
CA ARG A 419 32.79 5.23 -15.33
C ARG A 419 31.76 6.15 -15.99
N LEU A 420 30.49 5.75 -16.04
CA LEU A 420 29.43 6.58 -16.61
C LEU A 420 29.30 7.93 -15.88
N SER A 421 29.45 7.93 -14.56
CA SER A 421 29.44 9.16 -13.77
C SER A 421 30.64 10.06 -14.05
N LEU A 422 31.85 9.49 -14.23
CA LEU A 422 33.05 10.24 -14.62
C LEU A 422 32.90 10.85 -16.03
N ASP A 423 32.24 10.13 -16.93
CA ASP A 423 31.90 10.60 -18.28
C ASP A 423 30.69 11.56 -18.31
N GLN A 424 30.15 11.96 -17.14
CA GLN A 424 28.97 12.82 -16.99
C GLN A 424 27.67 12.26 -17.60
N ARG A 425 27.59 10.94 -17.80
CA ARG A 425 26.43 10.21 -18.33
C ARG A 425 25.49 9.75 -17.20
N TYR A 426 24.96 10.71 -16.44
CA TYR A 426 24.24 10.45 -15.19
C TYR A 426 22.95 9.64 -15.35
N GLU A 427 22.22 9.84 -16.45
CA GLU A 427 20.97 9.09 -16.71
C GLU A 427 21.23 7.60 -16.89
N GLU A 428 22.30 7.24 -17.60
CA GLU A 428 22.70 5.85 -17.80
C GLU A 428 23.25 5.23 -16.51
N ALA A 429 24.00 6.01 -15.72
CA ALA A 429 24.43 5.57 -14.39
C ALA A 429 23.23 5.31 -13.47
N ALA A 430 22.18 6.14 -13.54
CA ALA A 430 20.94 5.94 -12.80
C ALA A 430 20.18 4.68 -13.26
N ALA A 431 20.15 4.40 -14.57
CA ALA A 431 19.57 3.17 -15.10
C ALA A 431 20.33 1.92 -14.62
N ASP A 432 21.67 1.96 -14.59
CA ASP A 432 22.49 0.86 -14.07
C ASP A 432 22.34 0.68 -12.55
N ARG A 433 22.17 1.77 -11.80
CA ARG A 433 21.79 1.71 -10.38
C ARG A 433 20.46 0.98 -10.20
N ASP A 434 19.46 1.32 -11.00
CA ASP A 434 18.12 0.71 -10.93
C ASP A 434 18.16 -0.78 -11.27
N ARG A 435 18.95 -1.17 -12.27
CA ARG A 435 19.21 -2.57 -12.63
C ARG A 435 19.90 -3.34 -11.50
N LEU A 436 20.96 -2.76 -10.92
CA LEU A 436 21.66 -3.36 -9.80
C LEU A 436 20.73 -3.51 -8.58
N ALA A 437 19.90 -2.51 -8.30
CA ALA A 437 18.95 -2.55 -7.21
C ALA A 437 17.89 -3.64 -7.41
N ALA A 438 17.35 -3.80 -8.62
CA ALA A 438 16.40 -4.86 -8.96
C ALA A 438 17.01 -6.25 -8.71
N TYR A 439 18.25 -6.47 -9.15
CA TYR A 439 18.99 -7.70 -8.90
C TYR A 439 19.25 -7.95 -7.41
N VAL A 440 19.90 -7.02 -6.70
CA VAL A 440 20.31 -7.19 -5.30
C VAL A 440 19.11 -7.40 -4.39
N ARG A 441 18.01 -6.66 -4.58
CA ARG A 441 16.81 -6.78 -3.75
C ARG A 441 16.19 -8.18 -3.88
N VAL A 442 16.10 -8.71 -5.09
CA VAL A 442 15.51 -10.04 -5.33
C VAL A 442 16.47 -11.17 -4.95
N ALA A 443 17.77 -11.04 -5.22
CA ALA A 443 18.77 -12.01 -4.78
C ALA A 443 18.80 -12.12 -3.24
N ALA A 444 18.82 -10.98 -2.53
CA ALA A 444 18.81 -10.97 -1.06
C ALA A 444 17.53 -11.58 -0.50
N ARG A 445 16.38 -11.28 -1.13
CA ARG A 445 15.08 -11.85 -0.79
C ARG A 445 15.10 -13.37 -0.97
N MET A 446 15.48 -13.86 -2.15
CA MET A 446 15.46 -15.29 -2.48
C MET A 446 16.47 -16.09 -1.64
N GLN A 447 17.65 -15.54 -1.34
CA GLN A 447 18.63 -16.20 -0.46
C GLN A 447 18.04 -16.48 0.93
N ARG A 448 17.30 -15.51 1.50
CA ARG A 448 16.61 -15.68 2.78
C ARG A 448 15.50 -16.72 2.72
N LEU A 449 14.69 -16.69 1.67
CA LEU A 449 13.62 -17.68 1.48
C LEU A 449 14.20 -19.09 1.33
N ARG A 450 15.22 -19.26 0.47
CA ARG A 450 15.90 -20.54 0.25
C ARG A 450 16.49 -21.12 1.54
N ALA A 451 17.08 -20.28 2.38
CA ALA A 451 17.66 -20.72 3.65
C ALA A 451 16.61 -21.35 4.58
N LEU A 452 15.36 -20.87 4.56
CA LEU A 452 14.26 -21.45 5.33
C LEU A 452 13.62 -22.64 4.61
N THR A 453 13.44 -22.58 3.29
CA THR A 453 12.79 -23.66 2.53
C THR A 453 13.65 -24.91 2.39
N ALA A 454 14.97 -24.77 2.55
CA ALA A 454 15.90 -25.89 2.59
C ALA A 454 15.78 -26.74 3.87
N LEU A 455 15.18 -26.21 4.95
CA LEU A 455 14.96 -26.95 6.19
C LEU A 455 13.79 -27.92 6.02
N PRO A 456 13.99 -29.24 6.23
CA PRO A 456 12.89 -30.19 6.28
C PRO A 456 11.89 -29.85 7.37
N GLN A 457 12.38 -29.47 8.56
CA GLN A 457 11.54 -29.05 9.68
C GLN A 457 12.23 -28.02 10.57
N LEU A 458 11.46 -27.06 11.06
CA LEU A 458 11.84 -26.12 12.10
C LEU A 458 10.66 -25.94 13.07
N VAL A 459 10.96 -26.01 14.38
CA VAL A 459 10.02 -25.67 15.45
C VAL A 459 10.57 -24.47 16.18
N ALA A 460 9.75 -23.44 16.33
CA ALA A 460 10.10 -22.23 17.06
C ALA A 460 8.94 -21.79 17.95
N ALA A 461 9.28 -21.05 19.00
CA ALA A 461 8.31 -20.57 19.97
C ALA A 461 8.55 -19.10 20.33
N ALA A 462 7.47 -18.35 20.55
CA ALA A 462 7.50 -16.94 20.95
C ALA A 462 6.64 -16.71 22.20
N PRO A 463 7.00 -15.76 23.08
CA PRO A 463 6.15 -15.40 24.21
C PRO A 463 4.83 -14.81 23.72
N ALA A 464 3.73 -15.22 24.35
CA ALA A 464 2.37 -14.73 24.12
C ALA A 464 1.85 -13.97 25.36
N ALA A 465 0.59 -13.52 25.32
CA ALA A 465 -0.09 -12.96 26.48
C ALA A 465 -0.17 -13.96 27.65
N ASP A 466 -0.32 -13.44 28.87
CA ASP A 466 -0.53 -14.23 30.10
C ASP A 466 0.55 -15.29 30.42
N GLY A 467 1.74 -15.12 29.85
CA GLY A 467 2.87 -16.04 30.03
C GLY A 467 2.74 -17.35 29.25
N ALA A 468 1.80 -17.44 28.32
CA ALA A 468 1.73 -18.52 27.34
C ALA A 468 2.81 -18.37 26.25
N TRP A 469 2.96 -19.39 25.42
CA TRP A 469 3.90 -19.42 24.30
C TRP A 469 3.19 -19.81 23.01
N GLU A 470 3.36 -19.04 21.96
CA GLU A 470 3.00 -19.47 20.61
C GLU A 470 4.08 -20.43 20.12
N VAL A 471 3.69 -21.57 19.55
CA VAL A 471 4.61 -22.58 19.01
C VAL A 471 4.19 -22.88 17.58
N HIS A 472 5.15 -22.88 16.66
CA HIS A 472 4.90 -23.09 15.24
C HIS A 472 5.82 -24.18 14.69
N VAL A 473 5.25 -25.03 13.85
CA VAL A 473 5.98 -26.05 13.09
C VAL A 473 5.99 -25.62 11.63
N VAL A 474 7.20 -25.54 11.07
CA VAL A 474 7.46 -25.11 9.69
C VAL A 474 8.15 -26.25 8.97
N ARG A 475 7.70 -26.58 7.75
CA ARG A 475 8.35 -27.57 6.88
C ARG A 475 8.59 -26.96 5.52
N HIS A 476 9.83 -26.94 5.05
CA HIS A 476 10.21 -26.36 3.76
C HIS A 476 9.65 -24.93 3.53
N GLY A 477 9.69 -24.10 4.58
CA GLY A 477 9.18 -22.73 4.56
C GLY A 477 7.65 -22.56 4.63
N ARG A 478 6.90 -23.67 4.66
CA ARG A 478 5.44 -23.70 4.87
C ARG A 478 5.10 -23.80 6.34
N LEU A 479 4.14 -23.00 6.81
CA LEU A 479 3.58 -23.19 8.16
C LEU A 479 2.63 -24.41 8.14
N VAL A 480 2.97 -25.46 8.89
CA VAL A 480 2.23 -26.74 8.88
C VAL A 480 1.44 -27.02 10.16
N SER A 481 1.78 -26.33 11.25
CA SER A 481 1.06 -26.40 12.51
C SER A 481 1.34 -25.16 13.36
N ALA A 482 0.35 -24.77 14.17
CA ALA A 482 0.44 -23.65 15.10
C ALA A 482 -0.35 -23.97 16.37
N GLY A 483 0.17 -23.59 17.53
CA GLY A 483 -0.48 -23.82 18.82
C GLY A 483 -0.07 -22.79 19.86
N VAL A 484 -0.85 -22.71 20.92
CA VAL A 484 -0.54 -21.89 22.10
C VAL A 484 -0.36 -22.81 23.30
N MET A 485 0.86 -22.85 23.82
CA MET A 485 1.23 -23.58 25.03
C MET A 485 0.96 -22.72 26.25
N ALA A 486 -0.02 -23.11 27.07
CA ALA A 486 -0.36 -22.39 28.29
C ALA A 486 0.77 -22.43 29.33
N ARG A 487 0.77 -21.43 30.23
CA ARG A 487 1.74 -21.35 31.33
C ARG A 487 1.67 -22.61 32.21
N GLY A 488 2.83 -23.20 32.50
CA GLY A 488 2.93 -24.40 33.35
C GLY A 488 2.80 -25.73 32.60
N VAL A 489 2.47 -25.73 31.31
CA VAL A 489 2.50 -26.92 30.47
C VAL A 489 3.95 -27.30 30.15
N HIS A 490 4.28 -28.59 30.21
CA HIS A 490 5.62 -29.07 29.89
C HIS A 490 5.89 -28.94 28.36
N PRO A 491 7.02 -28.32 27.94
CA PRO A 491 7.27 -28.06 26.52
C PRO A 491 7.38 -29.30 25.64
N THR A 492 8.08 -30.34 26.09
CA THR A 492 8.36 -31.53 25.30
C THR A 492 7.10 -32.24 24.76
N PRO A 493 6.15 -32.70 25.60
CA PRO A 493 4.96 -33.41 25.09
C PRO A 493 4.05 -32.51 24.25
N PHE A 494 4.03 -31.19 24.52
CA PHE A 494 3.27 -30.25 23.70
C PHE A 494 3.86 -30.14 22.29
N VAL A 495 5.18 -29.96 22.18
CA VAL A 495 5.87 -29.88 20.89
C VAL A 495 5.75 -31.20 20.12
N GLU A 496 5.93 -32.35 20.79
CA GLU A 496 5.77 -33.67 20.16
C GLU A 496 4.36 -33.87 19.60
N ALA A 497 3.32 -33.52 20.37
CA ALA A 497 1.93 -33.60 19.90
C ALA A 497 1.67 -32.65 18.72
N LEU A 498 2.23 -31.43 18.76
CA LEU A 498 2.07 -30.44 17.69
C LEU A 498 2.76 -30.88 16.40
N VAL A 499 3.94 -31.51 16.50
CA VAL A 499 4.69 -32.07 15.36
C VAL A 499 3.98 -33.31 14.81
N ALA A 500 3.45 -34.19 15.66
CA ALA A 500 2.73 -35.40 15.25
C ALA A 500 1.43 -35.11 14.50
N THR A 501 0.78 -33.98 14.80
CA THR A 501 -0.47 -33.53 14.13
C THR A 501 -0.23 -32.56 12.97
N ALA A 502 1.03 -32.17 12.72
CA ALA A 502 1.39 -31.22 11.67
C ALA A 502 1.18 -31.80 10.26
N GLU A 503 0.74 -30.94 9.32
CA GLU A 503 0.57 -31.27 7.91
C GLU A 503 1.86 -31.89 7.31
N THR A 504 1.73 -33.06 6.67
CA THR A 504 2.82 -33.66 5.89
C THR A 504 3.03 -32.89 4.59
N VAL A 505 4.27 -32.51 4.33
CA VAL A 505 4.65 -31.72 3.15
C VAL A 505 5.61 -32.52 2.30
N VAL A 506 5.24 -32.73 1.03
CA VAL A 506 6.17 -33.23 0.00
C VAL A 506 6.71 -32.01 -0.75
N PRO A 507 8.02 -31.72 -0.68
CA PRO A 507 8.58 -30.56 -1.36
C PRO A 507 8.48 -30.74 -2.88
N GLY A 508 7.93 -29.73 -3.56
CA GLY A 508 7.97 -29.58 -5.01
C GLY A 508 9.31 -29.02 -5.52
N PRO A 509 9.40 -28.69 -6.81
CA PRO A 509 10.64 -28.23 -7.40
C PRO A 509 10.97 -26.77 -7.10
N GLY A 510 12.24 -26.44 -7.33
CA GLY A 510 12.72 -25.07 -7.32
C GLY A 510 12.85 -24.47 -5.91
N PRO A 511 12.99 -23.14 -5.82
CA PRO A 511 13.45 -22.51 -4.60
C PRO A 511 12.34 -22.22 -3.58
N LEU A 512 11.08 -22.50 -3.92
CA LEU A 512 9.90 -22.38 -3.06
C LEU A 512 9.06 -23.66 -3.17
N PRO A 513 9.53 -24.76 -2.57
CA PRO A 513 9.02 -26.10 -2.86
C PRO A 513 7.64 -26.39 -2.21
N ALA A 514 7.25 -25.68 -1.15
CA ALA A 514 6.08 -26.06 -0.34
C ALA A 514 5.07 -24.93 -0.06
N ALA A 515 5.44 -23.68 -0.32
CA ALA A 515 4.64 -22.52 0.01
C ALA A 515 4.87 -21.36 -0.95
N LEU A 516 3.94 -20.41 -0.97
CA LEU A 516 4.11 -19.14 -1.65
C LEU A 516 5.26 -18.34 -1.01
N ALA A 517 5.91 -17.48 -1.81
CA ALA A 517 6.95 -16.59 -1.30
C ALA A 517 6.42 -15.74 -0.14
N GLU A 518 5.23 -15.16 -0.31
CA GLU A 518 4.59 -14.32 0.71
C GLU A 518 4.34 -15.07 2.02
N GLU A 519 3.96 -16.35 1.96
CA GLU A 519 3.78 -17.18 3.16
C GLU A 519 5.12 -17.40 3.87
N THR A 520 6.14 -17.82 3.12
CA THR A 520 7.48 -18.05 3.68
C THR A 520 8.05 -16.77 4.29
N GLU A 521 7.75 -15.60 3.69
CA GLU A 521 8.10 -14.29 4.24
C GLU A 521 7.37 -13.96 5.54
N CYS A 522 6.11 -14.38 5.71
CA CYS A 522 5.40 -14.21 6.98
C CYS A 522 6.11 -15.00 8.09
N VAL A 523 6.47 -16.24 7.79
CA VAL A 523 7.20 -17.11 8.72
C VAL A 523 8.57 -16.52 9.05
N LEU A 524 9.35 -16.08 8.06
CA LEU A 524 10.64 -15.43 8.29
C LEU A 524 10.51 -14.16 9.15
N ARG A 525 9.56 -13.28 8.84
CA ARG A 525 9.32 -12.06 9.63
C ARG A 525 9.01 -12.39 11.09
N TRP A 526 8.23 -13.44 11.34
CA TRP A 526 7.93 -13.88 12.68
C TRP A 526 9.15 -14.49 13.37
N LEU A 527 9.90 -15.38 12.68
CA LEU A 527 11.11 -16.02 13.22
C LEU A 527 12.20 -15.01 13.61
N GLU A 528 12.31 -13.91 12.88
CA GLU A 528 13.24 -12.80 13.15
C GLU A 528 12.70 -11.79 14.18
N GLY A 529 11.48 -12.02 14.68
CA GLY A 529 10.85 -11.21 15.71
C GLY A 529 11.59 -11.31 17.05
N PRO A 530 11.54 -10.25 17.88
CA PRO A 530 12.16 -10.26 19.19
C PRO A 530 11.51 -11.31 20.09
N GLY A 531 12.32 -12.07 20.82
CA GLY A 531 11.84 -13.06 21.80
C GLY A 531 11.53 -14.44 21.23
N VAL A 532 11.61 -14.64 19.90
CA VAL A 532 11.47 -15.98 19.30
C VAL A 532 12.66 -16.86 19.66
N ARG A 533 12.38 -18.12 19.99
CA ARG A 533 13.35 -19.16 20.34
C ARG A 533 13.22 -20.32 19.38
N LEU A 534 14.34 -20.77 18.84
CA LEU A 534 14.41 -22.03 18.09
C LEU A 534 14.34 -23.19 19.07
N VAL A 535 13.40 -24.10 18.85
CA VAL A 535 13.17 -25.28 19.70
C VAL A 535 13.76 -26.52 19.05
N GLN A 536 13.53 -26.70 17.75
CA GLN A 536 14.10 -27.79 16.94
C GLN A 536 14.44 -27.27 15.55
N VAL A 537 15.58 -27.68 15.00
CA VAL A 537 15.97 -27.39 13.63
C VAL A 537 16.52 -28.67 13.02
N GLU A 538 15.87 -29.15 11.97
CA GLU A 538 16.39 -30.22 11.13
C GLU A 538 17.13 -29.60 9.94
N GLY A 539 18.40 -29.95 9.78
CA GLY A 539 19.29 -29.32 8.80
C GLY A 539 20.00 -28.08 9.32
N THR A 540 20.46 -27.21 8.40
CA THR A 540 21.29 -26.04 8.73
C THR A 540 20.64 -24.77 8.21
N TRP A 541 20.29 -23.86 9.12
CA TRP A 541 19.81 -22.54 8.76
C TRP A 541 20.97 -21.55 8.67
N SER A 542 21.37 -21.18 7.45
CA SER A 542 22.50 -20.29 7.21
C SER A 542 22.27 -19.39 6.00
N LEU A 543 22.97 -18.25 5.96
CA LEU A 543 23.00 -17.35 4.83
C LEU A 543 24.41 -17.28 4.22
N PRO A 544 24.54 -17.06 2.90
CA PRO A 544 25.85 -16.94 2.27
C PRO A 544 26.58 -15.66 2.75
N VAL A 545 27.85 -15.80 3.14
CA VAL A 545 28.72 -14.66 3.54
C VAL A 545 28.86 -13.62 2.42
N HIS A 546 28.91 -14.10 1.17
CA HIS A 546 28.96 -13.26 -0.03
C HIS A 546 27.58 -12.99 -0.67
N GLY A 547 26.51 -13.26 0.08
CA GLY A 547 25.14 -13.04 -0.35
C GLY A 547 24.80 -11.58 -0.59
N ALA A 548 23.73 -11.36 -1.35
CA ALA A 548 23.19 -10.03 -1.64
C ALA A 548 22.67 -9.31 -0.39
N GLY A 549 22.36 -10.04 0.69
CA GLY A 549 21.90 -9.47 1.96
C GLY A 549 22.79 -8.36 2.51
N ARG A 550 24.13 -8.51 2.43
CA ARG A 550 25.09 -7.49 2.90
C ARG A 550 25.07 -6.22 2.08
N LEU A 551 24.65 -6.31 0.81
CA LEU A 551 24.57 -5.18 -0.13
C LEU A 551 23.23 -4.45 -0.03
N ARG A 552 22.21 -5.08 0.57
CA ARG A 552 20.84 -4.57 0.66
C ARG A 552 20.78 -3.18 1.30
N ALA A 553 21.45 -3.00 2.44
CA ALA A 553 21.46 -1.72 3.16
C ALA A 553 22.08 -0.58 2.32
N ARG A 554 23.14 -0.89 1.56
CA ARG A 554 23.81 0.07 0.66
C ARG A 554 22.91 0.47 -0.49
N ILE A 555 22.21 -0.50 -1.10
CA ILE A 555 21.19 -0.21 -2.13
C ILE A 555 20.07 0.63 -1.53
N ASP A 556 19.49 0.22 -0.40
CA ASP A 556 18.35 0.93 0.17
C ASP A 556 18.73 2.36 0.61
N HIS A 557 19.96 2.59 1.10
CA HIS A 557 20.48 3.93 1.36
C HIS A 557 20.51 4.82 0.10
N ALA A 558 20.92 4.28 -1.05
CA ALA A 558 20.93 5.01 -2.32
C ALA A 558 19.52 5.46 -2.78
N TYR A 559 18.46 4.81 -2.28
CA TYR A 559 17.06 5.18 -2.58
C TYR A 559 16.40 6.04 -1.50
N ARG A 560 16.95 6.16 -0.28
CA ARG A 560 16.32 6.97 0.78
C ARG A 560 16.09 8.44 0.37
N GLY A 561 16.97 9.00 -0.47
CA GLY A 561 16.81 10.35 -1.02
C GLY A 561 15.89 10.44 -2.24
N ILE A 562 15.54 9.31 -2.86
CA ILE A 562 14.71 9.23 -4.07
C ILE A 562 13.26 8.90 -3.71
N ASP A 563 13.06 7.98 -2.76
CA ASP A 563 11.72 7.58 -2.28
C ASP A 563 11.07 8.67 -1.42
N SER A 564 11.84 9.62 -0.87
CA SER A 564 11.30 10.85 -0.27
C SER A 564 10.70 11.81 -1.30
N HIS A 565 11.02 11.63 -2.59
CA HIS A 565 10.54 12.41 -3.73
C HIS A 565 9.61 11.62 -4.66
N ARG A 566 9.30 10.35 -4.37
CA ARG A 566 8.28 9.60 -5.11
C ARG A 566 6.89 9.82 -4.49
N PRO A 567 5.91 10.36 -5.23
CA PRO A 567 4.52 10.33 -4.80
C PRO A 567 4.13 8.89 -4.51
N ARG A 568 3.47 8.65 -3.37
CA ARG A 568 2.95 7.32 -2.99
C ARG A 568 2.22 6.69 -4.16
N GLU A 569 2.73 5.57 -4.68
CA GLU A 569 2.16 4.80 -5.78
C GLU A 569 0.68 4.47 -5.51
N GLY A 570 -0.19 5.16 -6.25
CA GLY A 570 -1.63 5.08 -6.12
C GLY A 570 -2.39 5.59 -7.34
N ARG A 571 -1.78 5.62 -8.53
CA ARG A 571 -2.49 5.88 -9.79
C ARG A 571 -2.11 4.86 -10.87
N PRO A 572 -3.10 4.33 -11.60
CA PRO A 572 -2.85 3.59 -12.83
C PRO A 572 -2.39 4.57 -13.91
N GLU A 573 -1.28 4.26 -14.58
CA GLU A 573 -0.88 4.96 -15.80
C GLU A 573 -1.98 4.77 -16.85
N ARG A 574 -2.47 5.89 -17.40
CA ARG A 574 -3.18 5.94 -18.68
C ARG A 574 -2.19 6.30 -19.76
#